data_AF-A0AAD0TSG6-F1
#
_entry.id   AF-A0AAD0TSG6-F1
#
_cell.length_a   1.000
_cell.length_b   1.000
_cell.length_c   1.000
_cell.angle_alpha   90.00
_cell.angle_beta   90.00
_cell.angle_gamma   90.00
#
_symmetry.space_group_name_H-M   'P 1'
#
loop_
_entity.id
_entity.type
_entity.pdbx_description
1 polymer ?
#
loop_
_entity_poly.entity_id
_entity_poly.type
_entity_poly.pdbx_seq_one_letter_code
_entity_poly.pdbx_strand_id
1 'polypeptide(L)'
;MKNKIENLLNKDYSQLDEEITSHLQNYVCILISSYLEIEINNQLTEYKKTQHFKTHECMKKLSGEKLQNATWCKIKPILGTIEDDFPYNLKNAISDFELTIQAIQSIIDNRNNIAHGKNINVLTIQVLNQNFIKIDNFVSELKKIFSML
;
A
#
# COMPACT_ATOMS: atom_id res chain seq x y z
N MET A 1 10.01 -1.04 7.69
CA MET A 1 9.69 -2.12 6.72
C MET A 1 10.23 -1.78 5.33
N LYS A 2 10.03 -0.54 4.85
CA LYS A 2 10.63 0.02 3.62
C LYS A 2 12.08 -0.40 3.32
N ASN A 3 13.05 -0.06 4.18
CA ASN A 3 14.47 -0.37 3.93
C ASN A 3 14.74 -1.87 3.70
N LYS A 4 13.97 -2.75 4.35
CA LYS A 4 14.08 -4.20 4.13
C LYS A 4 13.60 -4.59 2.74
N ILE A 5 12.51 -4.01 2.27
CA ILE A 5 11.98 -4.23 0.92
C ILE A 5 12.98 -3.72 -0.11
N GLU A 6 13.49 -2.49 0.04
CA GLU A 6 14.51 -1.90 -0.85
C GLU A 6 15.77 -2.77 -0.93
N ASN A 7 16.27 -3.23 0.22
CA ASN A 7 17.45 -4.10 0.27
C ASN A 7 17.22 -5.45 -0.43
N LEU A 8 15.99 -5.97 -0.44
CA LEU A 8 15.66 -7.19 -1.17
C LEU A 8 15.53 -6.90 -2.66
N LEU A 9 14.87 -5.81 -3.06
CA LEU A 9 14.67 -5.46 -4.46
C LEU A 9 15.98 -5.11 -5.20
N ASN A 10 16.97 -4.59 -4.47
CA ASN A 10 18.26 -4.15 -5.04
C ASN A 10 19.34 -5.25 -5.06
N LYS A 11 19.04 -6.46 -4.57
CA LYS A 11 20.00 -7.56 -4.60
C LYS A 11 20.02 -8.24 -5.96
N ASP A 12 21.21 -8.69 -6.35
CA ASP A 12 21.36 -9.61 -7.47
C ASP A 12 21.03 -11.04 -7.01
N TYR A 13 20.14 -11.68 -7.77
CA TYR A 13 19.65 -13.05 -7.54
C TYR A 13 20.01 -13.99 -8.70
N SER A 14 20.88 -13.55 -9.62
CA SER A 14 21.28 -14.32 -10.81
C SER A 14 21.86 -15.70 -10.52
N GLN A 15 22.39 -15.91 -9.31
CA GLN A 15 22.99 -17.18 -8.87
C GLN A 15 22.04 -18.08 -8.08
N LEU A 16 20.79 -17.65 -7.84
CA LEU A 16 19.81 -18.45 -7.13
C LEU A 16 19.08 -19.39 -8.08
N ASP A 17 18.73 -20.56 -7.55
CA ASP A 17 17.79 -21.47 -8.19
C ASP A 17 16.40 -20.82 -8.38
N GLU A 18 15.66 -21.27 -9.38
CA GLU A 18 14.34 -20.74 -9.74
C GLU A 18 13.31 -20.88 -8.62
N GLU A 19 13.32 -22.00 -7.88
CA GLU A 19 12.43 -22.25 -6.76
C GLU A 19 12.69 -21.27 -5.62
N ILE A 20 13.97 -21.05 -5.28
CA ILE A 20 14.38 -20.09 -4.25
C ILE A 20 13.97 -18.67 -4.68
N THR A 21 14.18 -18.34 -5.95
CA THR A 21 13.81 -17.04 -6.52
C THR A 21 12.30 -16.82 -6.44
N SER A 22 11.49 -17.84 -6.76
CA SER A 22 10.03 -17.79 -6.64
C SER A 22 9.56 -17.58 -5.19
N HIS A 23 10.12 -18.33 -4.23
CA HIS A 23 9.81 -18.14 -2.82
C HIS A 23 10.16 -16.74 -2.32
N LEU A 24 11.29 -16.21 -2.76
CA LEU A 24 11.71 -14.85 -2.44
C LEU A 24 10.75 -13.81 -3.03
N GLN A 25 10.33 -13.95 -4.30
CA GLN A 25 9.38 -13.03 -4.93
C GLN A 25 8.04 -13.02 -4.18
N ASN A 26 7.55 -14.21 -3.79
CA ASN A 26 6.35 -14.34 -2.97
C ASN A 26 6.52 -13.62 -1.62
N TYR A 27 7.66 -13.82 -0.97
CA TYR A 27 7.97 -13.16 0.28
C TYR A 27 8.00 -11.63 0.15
N VAL A 28 8.66 -11.09 -0.89
CA VAL A 28 8.71 -9.65 -1.16
C VAL A 28 7.31 -9.09 -1.45
N CYS A 29 6.48 -9.80 -2.22
CA CYS A 29 5.09 -9.41 -2.47
C CYS A 29 4.30 -9.23 -1.16
N ILE A 30 4.42 -10.20 -0.24
CA ILE A 30 3.77 -10.14 1.08
C ILE A 30 4.28 -8.95 1.89
N LEU A 31 5.59 -8.67 1.86
CA LEU A 31 6.16 -7.52 2.55
C LEU A 31 5.63 -6.19 2.00
N ILE A 32 5.53 -6.04 0.68
CA ILE A 32 4.99 -4.81 0.06
C ILE A 32 3.52 -4.60 0.44
N SER A 33 2.69 -5.65 0.35
CA SER A 33 1.29 -5.61 0.78
C SER A 33 1.17 -5.19 2.25
N SER A 34 1.99 -5.77 3.12
CA SER A 34 1.97 -5.47 4.56
C SER A 34 2.45 -4.04 4.84
N TYR A 35 3.46 -3.58 4.11
CA TYR A 35 3.98 -2.22 4.22
C TYR A 35 2.88 -1.19 3.93
N LEU A 36 2.15 -1.34 2.82
CA LEU A 36 1.03 -0.46 2.47
C LEU A 36 -0.03 -0.38 3.59
N GLU A 37 -0.48 -1.54 4.09
CA GLU A 37 -1.48 -1.61 5.16
C GLU A 37 -0.99 -0.94 6.44
N ILE A 38 0.25 -1.22 6.86
CA ILE A 38 0.82 -0.67 8.08
C ILE A 38 0.92 0.85 7.98
N GLU A 39 1.44 1.38 6.88
CA GLU A 39 1.63 2.83 6.73
C GLU A 39 0.30 3.58 6.70
N ILE A 40 -0.71 3.08 5.97
CA ILE A 40 -2.05 3.70 5.97
C ILE A 40 -2.65 3.68 7.38
N ASN A 41 -2.58 2.53 8.08
CA ASN A 41 -3.10 2.42 9.44
C ASN A 41 -2.38 3.33 10.43
N ASN A 42 -1.06 3.51 10.29
CA ASN A 42 -0.28 4.42 11.11
C ASN A 42 -0.74 5.87 10.86
N GLN A 43 -0.92 6.27 9.61
CA GLN A 43 -1.39 7.62 9.26
C GLN A 43 -2.80 7.88 9.81
N LEU A 44 -3.72 6.93 9.66
CA LEU A 44 -5.06 7.01 10.27
C LEU A 44 -4.99 7.10 11.80
N THR A 45 -4.05 6.39 12.43
CA THR A 45 -3.86 6.41 13.89
C THR A 45 -3.34 7.76 14.36
N GLU A 46 -2.40 8.37 13.64
CA GLU A 46 -1.93 9.73 13.94
C GLU A 46 -3.00 10.78 13.68
N TYR A 47 -3.73 10.67 12.56
CA TYR A 47 -4.85 11.55 12.23
C TYR A 47 -5.90 11.57 13.36
N LYS A 48 -6.21 10.42 13.95
CA LYS A 48 -7.16 10.31 15.08
C LYS A 48 -6.76 11.11 16.32
N LYS A 49 -5.49 11.53 16.45
CA LYS A 49 -5.00 12.37 17.56
C LYS A 49 -5.18 13.86 17.29
N THR A 50 -5.38 14.27 16.04
CA THR A 50 -5.52 15.67 15.61
C THR A 50 -6.76 16.33 16.20
N GLN A 51 -6.77 17.66 16.24
CA GLN A 51 -7.96 18.40 16.61
C GLN A 51 -9.04 18.29 15.53
N HIS A 52 -8.65 18.27 14.26
CA HIS A 52 -9.54 18.06 13.12
C HIS A 52 -10.43 16.84 13.35
N PHE A 53 -9.83 15.68 13.64
CA PHE A 53 -10.59 14.45 13.92
C PHE A 53 -11.54 14.56 15.12
N LYS A 54 -11.14 15.26 16.19
CA LYS A 54 -11.94 15.39 17.42
C LYS A 54 -13.19 16.23 17.23
N THR A 55 -13.14 17.21 16.33
CA THR A 55 -14.25 18.12 16.04
C THR A 55 -15.10 17.65 14.85
N HIS A 56 -14.62 16.70 14.07
CA HIS A 56 -15.29 16.21 12.87
C HIS A 56 -16.23 15.03 13.17
N GLU A 57 -17.36 14.95 12.48
CA GLU A 57 -18.37 13.90 12.64
C GLU A 57 -17.88 12.50 12.23
N CYS A 58 -16.67 12.41 11.63
CA CYS A 58 -16.06 11.17 11.17
C CYS A 58 -15.60 10.24 12.31
N MET A 59 -15.56 10.73 13.55
CA MET A 59 -15.12 9.99 14.72
C MET A 59 -15.84 8.64 14.88
N LYS A 60 -17.15 8.59 14.61
CA LYS A 60 -17.96 7.36 14.69
C LYS A 60 -17.74 6.38 13.53
N LYS A 61 -17.28 6.86 12.37
CA LYS A 61 -17.09 6.05 11.15
C LYS A 61 -15.71 5.41 11.08
N LEU A 62 -14.71 6.02 11.73
CA LEU A 62 -13.33 5.53 11.74
C LEU A 62 -12.98 4.70 12.99
N SER A 63 -13.96 4.40 13.86
CA SER A 63 -13.75 3.60 15.06
C SER A 63 -13.67 2.10 14.75
N GLY A 64 -12.54 1.47 15.06
CA GLY A 64 -12.50 0.03 15.39
C GLY A 64 -11.54 -0.81 14.56
N GLU A 65 -11.60 -0.76 13.23
CA GLU A 65 -10.92 -1.77 12.41
C GLU A 65 -9.68 -1.24 11.70
N LYS A 66 -8.61 -2.05 11.74
CA LYS A 66 -7.42 -1.84 10.92
C LYS A 66 -7.78 -2.19 9.47
N LEU A 67 -7.38 -1.33 8.54
CA LEU A 67 -7.50 -1.62 7.12
C LEU A 67 -6.68 -2.87 6.78
N GLN A 68 -7.33 -3.84 6.13
CA GLN A 68 -6.72 -5.04 5.58
C GLN A 68 -7.10 -5.22 4.11
N ASN A 69 -6.20 -5.85 3.35
CA ASN A 69 -6.26 -5.94 1.89
C ASN A 69 -6.50 -4.57 1.29
N ALA A 70 -5.55 -3.65 1.50
CA ALA A 70 -5.65 -2.21 1.22
C ALA A 70 -5.74 -1.88 -0.28
N THR A 71 -6.78 -2.36 -0.96
CA THR A 71 -7.13 -1.98 -2.32
C THR A 71 -7.68 -0.57 -2.36
N TRP A 72 -7.60 0.09 -3.52
CA TRP A 72 -8.19 1.42 -3.69
C TRP A 72 -9.68 1.47 -3.38
N CYS A 73 -10.44 0.42 -3.74
CA CYS A 73 -11.88 0.36 -3.43
C CYS A 73 -12.18 0.34 -1.92
N LYS A 74 -11.22 -0.06 -1.08
CA LYS A 74 -11.33 0.01 0.39
C LYS A 74 -10.72 1.28 0.96
N ILE A 75 -9.61 1.77 0.38
CA ILE A 75 -8.95 3.00 0.84
C ILE A 75 -9.84 4.22 0.56
N LYS A 76 -10.36 4.35 -0.66
CA LYS A 76 -11.11 5.53 -1.11
C LYS A 76 -12.28 5.91 -0.19
N PRO A 77 -13.18 4.99 0.20
CA PRO A 77 -14.28 5.32 1.10
C PRO A 77 -13.80 5.81 2.46
N ILE A 78 -12.71 5.24 3.01
CA ILE A 78 -12.14 5.68 4.29
C ILE A 78 -11.67 7.12 4.18
N LEU A 79 -10.90 7.46 3.14
CA LEU A 79 -10.44 8.82 2.91
C LEU A 79 -11.60 9.79 2.70
N GLY A 80 -12.65 9.39 1.97
CA GLY A 80 -13.86 10.20 1.81
C GLY A 80 -14.64 10.42 3.11
N THR A 81 -14.45 9.60 4.15
CA THR A 81 -15.05 9.91 5.47
C THR A 81 -14.29 10.98 6.24
N ILE A 82 -13.04 11.27 5.86
CA ILE A 82 -12.19 12.27 6.50
C ILE A 82 -12.55 13.64 5.96
N GLU A 83 -12.46 13.81 4.64
CA GLU A 83 -12.94 14.96 3.88
C GLU A 83 -13.37 14.48 2.49
N ASP A 84 -14.44 15.07 1.94
CA ASP A 84 -15.04 14.61 0.68
C ASP A 84 -14.09 14.78 -0.53
N ASP A 85 -13.24 15.81 -0.51
CA ASP A 85 -12.26 16.11 -1.57
C ASP A 85 -10.92 15.39 -1.36
N PHE A 86 -10.69 14.74 -0.22
CA PHE A 86 -9.45 14.04 0.07
C PHE A 86 -9.05 13.05 -1.04
N PRO A 87 -9.93 12.14 -1.52
CA PRO A 87 -9.55 11.22 -2.60
C PRO A 87 -9.21 11.93 -3.91
N TYR A 88 -9.81 13.08 -4.17
CA TYR A 88 -9.53 13.91 -5.35
C TYR A 88 -8.16 14.59 -5.23
N ASN A 89 -7.84 15.14 -4.07
CA ASN A 89 -6.54 15.74 -3.77
C ASN A 89 -5.41 14.71 -3.92
N LEU A 90 -5.61 13.49 -3.43
CA LEU A 90 -4.65 12.40 -3.60
C LEU A 90 -4.47 11.98 -5.05
N LYS A 91 -5.57 11.92 -5.82
CA LYS A 91 -5.52 11.61 -7.25
C LYS A 91 -4.69 12.66 -8.01
N ASN A 92 -4.87 13.93 -7.70
CA ASN A 92 -4.16 15.01 -8.40
C ASN A 92 -2.68 15.14 -7.98
N ALA A 93 -2.33 14.70 -6.77
CA ALA A 93 -0.96 14.69 -6.29
C ALA A 93 -0.07 13.62 -6.96
N ILE A 94 -0.66 12.58 -7.54
CA ILE A 94 0.06 11.44 -8.13
C ILE A 94 -0.11 11.47 -9.66
N SER A 95 0.97 11.77 -10.39
CA SER A 95 0.95 11.90 -11.86
C SER A 95 0.42 10.64 -12.58
N ASP A 96 0.83 9.47 -12.11
CA ASP A 96 0.45 8.16 -12.67
C ASP A 96 -0.59 7.46 -11.77
N PHE A 97 -1.63 8.18 -11.34
CA PHE A 97 -2.56 7.65 -10.34
C PHE A 97 -3.17 6.30 -10.73
N GLU A 98 -3.67 6.15 -11.96
CA GLU A 98 -4.31 4.91 -12.40
C GLU A 98 -3.34 3.71 -12.43
N LEU A 99 -2.09 3.92 -12.87
CA LEU A 99 -1.04 2.89 -12.82
C LEU A 99 -0.65 2.54 -11.37
N THR A 100 -0.71 3.53 -10.47
CA THR A 100 -0.44 3.33 -9.05
C THR A 100 -1.53 2.47 -8.41
N ILE A 101 -2.80 2.70 -8.75
CA ILE A 101 -3.92 1.85 -8.30
C ILE A 101 -3.80 0.43 -8.87
N GLN A 102 -3.38 0.29 -10.13
CA GLN A 102 -3.10 -1.03 -10.71
C GLN A 102 -1.96 -1.75 -9.99
N ALA A 103 -0.88 -1.04 -9.63
CA ALA A 103 0.23 -1.61 -8.86
C ALA A 103 -0.23 -2.10 -7.48
N ILE A 104 -1.03 -1.30 -6.76
CA ILE A 104 -1.64 -1.68 -5.48
C ILE A 104 -2.50 -2.93 -5.66
N GLN A 105 -3.42 -2.92 -6.64
CA GLN A 105 -4.31 -4.04 -6.91
C GLN A 105 -3.54 -5.32 -7.22
N SER A 106 -2.51 -5.23 -8.07
CA SER A 106 -1.64 -6.34 -8.43
C SER A 106 -0.94 -6.95 -7.21
N ILE A 107 -0.38 -6.13 -6.31
CA ILE A 107 0.26 -6.65 -5.09
C ILE A 107 -0.74 -7.34 -4.16
N ILE A 108 -1.92 -6.75 -3.96
CA ILE A 108 -2.95 -7.34 -3.08
C ILE A 108 -3.47 -8.66 -3.68
N ASP A 109 -3.76 -8.71 -4.98
CA ASP A 109 -4.24 -9.91 -5.64
C ASP A 109 -3.21 -11.03 -5.62
N ASN A 110 -1.94 -10.70 -5.89
CA ASN A 110 -0.86 -11.67 -5.78
C ASN A 110 -0.69 -12.16 -4.35
N ARG A 111 -0.67 -11.28 -3.34
CA ARG A 111 -0.62 -11.68 -1.92
C ARG A 111 -1.77 -12.63 -1.56
N ASN A 112 -2.98 -12.38 -2.06
CA ASN A 112 -4.13 -13.25 -1.82
C ASN A 112 -3.97 -14.60 -2.52
N ASN A 113 -3.49 -14.61 -3.76
CA ASN A 113 -3.19 -15.84 -4.49
C ASN A 113 -2.12 -16.69 -3.77
N ILE A 114 -1.05 -16.07 -3.23
CA ILE A 114 -0.03 -16.75 -2.42
C ILE A 114 -0.67 -17.39 -1.19
N ALA A 115 -1.49 -16.63 -0.45
CA ALA A 115 -2.17 -17.12 0.74
C ALA A 115 -3.12 -18.29 0.46
N HIS A 116 -3.67 -18.36 -0.76
CA HIS A 116 -4.51 -19.46 -1.22
C HIS A 116 -3.72 -20.60 -1.90
N GLY A 117 -2.39 -20.57 -1.89
CA GLY A 117 -1.54 -21.61 -2.46
C GLY A 117 -1.60 -21.71 -3.98
N LYS A 118 -1.99 -20.64 -4.68
CA LYS A 118 -2.03 -20.61 -6.14
C LYS A 118 -0.64 -20.33 -6.72
N ASN A 119 -0.35 -20.93 -7.87
CA ASN A 119 0.87 -20.60 -8.63
C ASN A 119 0.79 -19.19 -9.20
N ILE A 120 1.86 -18.41 -9.03
CA ILE A 120 1.98 -17.05 -9.54
C ILE A 120 3.14 -16.98 -10.50
N ASN A 121 2.82 -16.95 -11.79
CA ASN A 121 3.83 -17.00 -12.86
C ASN A 121 4.26 -15.60 -13.35
N VAL A 122 3.65 -14.52 -12.81
CA VAL A 122 3.82 -13.14 -13.31
C VAL A 122 4.71 -12.30 -12.40
N LEU A 123 5.02 -12.78 -11.20
CA LEU A 123 5.87 -12.06 -10.26
C LEU A 123 7.33 -12.15 -10.69
N THR A 124 7.95 -10.99 -10.94
CA THR A 124 9.40 -10.86 -11.09
C THR A 124 9.92 -9.80 -10.14
N ILE A 125 11.22 -9.83 -9.80
CA ILE A 125 11.83 -8.78 -8.98
C ILE A 125 11.67 -7.40 -9.62
N GLN A 126 11.75 -7.31 -10.96
CA GLN A 126 11.52 -6.07 -11.69
C GLN A 126 10.09 -5.54 -11.50
N VAL A 127 9.07 -6.40 -11.67
CA VAL A 127 7.66 -6.02 -11.48
C VAL A 127 7.40 -5.59 -10.02
N LEU A 128 7.95 -6.35 -9.07
CA LEU A 128 7.86 -6.01 -7.65
C LEU A 128 8.49 -4.65 -7.34
N ASN A 129 9.64 -4.35 -7.94
CA ASN A 129 10.31 -3.07 -7.76
C ASN A 129 9.50 -1.90 -8.32
N GLN A 130 8.99 -2.05 -9.55
CA GLN A 130 8.14 -1.04 -10.18
C GLN A 130 6.87 -0.76 -9.37
N ASN A 131 6.22 -1.82 -8.88
CA ASN A 131 5.04 -1.70 -8.02
C ASN A 131 5.39 -1.05 -6.68
N PHE A 132 6.51 -1.42 -6.07
CA PHE A 132 6.94 -0.84 -4.80
C PHE A 132 7.20 0.65 -4.89
N ILE A 133 7.88 1.13 -5.94
CA ILE A 133 8.12 2.57 -6.15
C ILE A 133 6.79 3.35 -6.21
N LYS A 134 5.80 2.82 -6.95
CA LYS A 134 4.48 3.46 -7.05
C LYS A 134 3.74 3.46 -5.71
N ILE A 135 3.81 2.35 -4.97
CA ILE A 135 3.19 2.20 -3.65
C ILE A 135 3.85 3.11 -2.61
N ASP A 136 5.17 3.21 -2.60
CA ASP A 136 5.91 4.12 -1.72
C ASP A 136 5.58 5.59 -2.02
N ASN A 137 5.49 5.95 -3.30
CA ASN A 137 5.02 7.28 -3.70
C ASN A 137 3.58 7.55 -3.25
N PHE A 138 2.67 6.58 -3.41
CA PHE A 138 1.30 6.69 -2.91
C PHE A 138 1.25 6.96 -1.40
N VAL A 139 2.01 6.20 -0.61
CA VAL A 139 2.10 6.36 0.84
C VAL A 139 2.68 7.73 1.21
N SER A 140 3.67 8.20 0.46
CA SER A 140 4.30 9.51 0.66
C SER A 140 3.32 10.66 0.39
N GLU A 141 2.62 10.66 -0.74
CA GLU A 141 1.62 11.68 -1.06
C GLU A 141 0.45 11.64 -0.07
N LEU A 142 -0.01 10.45 0.31
CA LEU A 142 -1.03 10.28 1.34
C LEU A 142 -0.61 10.95 2.67
N LYS A 143 0.64 10.73 3.09
CA LYS A 143 1.20 11.35 4.29
C LYS A 143 1.23 12.87 4.22
N LYS A 144 1.58 13.44 3.05
CA LYS A 144 1.61 14.90 2.85
C LYS A 144 0.21 15.49 3.02
N ILE A 145 -0.81 14.87 2.43
CA ILE A 145 -2.19 15.35 2.56
C ILE A 145 -2.65 15.26 4.02
N PHE A 146 -2.37 14.15 4.70
CA PHE A 146 -2.66 14.04 6.14
C PHE A 146 -1.99 15.12 7.00
N SER A 147 -0.80 15.61 6.61
CA SER A 147 -0.11 16.67 7.35
C SER A 147 -0.68 18.07 7.16
N MET A 148 -1.63 18.22 6.22
CA MET A 148 -2.35 19.48 5.99
C MET A 148 -3.64 19.59 6.84
N LEU A 149 -4.02 18.50 7.53
CA LEU A 149 -5.20 18.40 8.42
C LEU A 149 -4.82 18.61 9.89
#